data_AF-A0A2T4DBR0-F1
#
_entry.id   AF-A0A2T4DBR0-F1
#
_cell.length_a   1.000
_cell.length_b   1.000
_cell.length_c   1.000
_cell.angle_alpha   90.00
_cell.angle_beta   90.00
_cell.angle_gamma   90.00
#
_symmetry.space_group_name_H-M   'P 1'
#
loop_
_entity.id
_entity.type
_entity.pdbx_description
1 polymer ?
#
loop_
_entity_poly.entity_id
_entity_poly.type
_entity_poly.pdbx_seq_one_letter_code
_entity_poly.pdbx_strand_id
1 'polypeptide(L)' 'MADLIVRSLGEQPYLETWEAMKSFTAARDDSVADELWCLEHPRVYTQGQAGKAEHILAPGDIP' A
#
# COMPACT_ATOMS: atom_id res chain seq x y z
N MET A 1 20.38 -16.16 -5.79
CA MET A 1 19.16 -15.57 -5.21
C MET A 1 19.26 -14.08 -5.42
N ALA A 2 18.23 -13.42 -5.95
CA ALA A 2 18.21 -11.96 -6.00
C ALA A 2 18.14 -11.40 -4.57
N ASP A 3 18.81 -10.28 -4.32
CA ASP A 3 18.77 -9.61 -3.02
C ASP A 3 17.40 -8.97 -2.80
N LEU A 4 16.84 -9.13 -1.59
CA LEU A 4 15.58 -8.51 -1.18
C LEU A 4 15.88 -7.24 -0.38
N ILE A 5 15.36 -6.10 -0.83
CA ILE A 5 15.47 -4.83 -0.09
C ILE A 5 14.29 -4.69 0.86
N VAL A 6 14.55 -4.53 2.16
CA VAL A 6 13.51 -4.25 3.15
C VAL A 6 13.54 -2.75 3.49
N ARG A 7 12.43 -2.05 3.27
CA ARG A 7 12.27 -0.63 3.58
C ARG A 7 11.41 -0.43 4.82
N SER A 8 11.83 0.45 5.72
CA SER A 8 11.01 0.93 6.84
C SER A 8 10.63 2.38 6.57
N LEU A 9 9.35 2.65 6.28
CA LEU A 9 8.88 3.95 5.80
C LEU A 9 8.13 4.77 6.86
N GLY A 10 7.86 4.20 8.03
CA GLY A 10 7.09 4.88 9.08
C GLY A 10 5.61 5.05 8.69
N GLU A 11 4.97 6.11 9.18
CA GLU A 11 3.59 6.43 8.80
C GLU A 11 3.54 7.05 7.39
N GLN A 12 2.68 6.52 6.52
CA GLN A 12 2.56 6.94 5.12
C GLN A 12 1.09 7.02 4.68
N PRO A 13 0.69 8.04 3.90
CA PRO A 13 -0.65 8.11 3.31
C PRO A 13 -0.97 6.90 2.39
N TYR A 14 -2.17 6.33 2.51
CA TYR A 14 -2.53 5.10 1.79
C TYR A 14 -2.51 5.25 0.26
N LEU A 15 -3.12 6.31 -0.27
CA LEU A 15 -3.30 6.48 -1.72
C LEU A 15 -1.95 6.68 -2.42
N GLU A 16 -1.12 7.56 -1.89
CA GLU A 16 0.20 7.88 -2.41
C GLU A 16 1.13 6.67 -2.32
N THR A 17 1.08 5.93 -1.21
CA THR A 17 1.86 4.68 -1.06
C THR A 17 1.42 3.64 -2.08
N TRP A 18 0.12 3.46 -2.26
CA TRP A 18 -0.41 2.49 -3.24
C TRP A 18 -0.04 2.87 -4.68
N GLU A 19 -0.09 4.16 -5.02
CA GLU A 19 0.36 4.65 -6.33
C GLU A 19 1.86 4.45 -6.55
N ALA A 20 2.67 4.69 -5.52
CA ALA A 20 4.10 4.42 -5.57
C ALA A 20 4.40 2.93 -5.78
N MET A 21 3.70 2.03 -5.06
CA MET A 21 3.82 0.58 -5.23
C MET A 21 3.45 0.12 -6.65
N LYS A 22 2.34 0.64 -7.19
CA LYS A 22 1.94 0.35 -8.59
C LYS A 22 2.99 0.85 -9.59
N SER A 23 3.47 2.08 -9.40
CA SER A 23 4.44 2.71 -10.30
C SER A 23 5.78 1.97 -10.29
N PHE A 24 6.26 1.60 -9.10
CA PHE A 24 7.43 0.75 -8.93
C PHE A 24 7.27 -0.59 -9.67
N THR A 25 6.13 -1.26 -9.47
CA THR A 25 5.85 -2.56 -10.12
C THR A 25 5.69 -2.45 -11.63
N ALA A 26 5.15 -1.34 -12.14
CA ALA A 26 4.97 -1.12 -13.57
C ALA A 26 6.30 -0.78 -14.28
N ALA A 27 7.24 -0.16 -13.58
CA ALA A 27 8.52 0.28 -14.13
C ALA A 27 9.66 -0.75 -13.97
N ARG A 28 9.47 -1.80 -13.17
CA ARG A 28 10.53 -2.77 -12.88
C ARG A 28 10.80 -3.72 -14.06
N ASP A 29 12.06 -4.09 -14.22
CA ASP A 29 12.54 -5.16 -15.09
C ASP A 29 13.43 -6.13 -14.28
N ASP A 30 14.04 -7.10 -14.96
CA ASP A 30 14.86 -8.13 -14.32
C ASP A 30 16.12 -7.60 -13.62
N SER A 31 16.46 -6.32 -13.80
CA SER A 31 17.59 -5.66 -13.12
C SER A 31 17.21 -5.01 -11.79
N VAL A 32 15.90 -4.84 -11.52
CA VAL A 32 15.39 -4.21 -10.31
C VAL A 32 15.17 -5.25 -9.22
N ALA A 33 15.80 -5.05 -8.06
CA ALA A 33 15.63 -5.93 -6.90
C ALA A 33 14.20 -5.89 -6.36
N ASP A 34 13.72 -7.01 -5.82
CA ASP A 34 12.46 -7.04 -5.10
C ASP A 34 12.53 -6.19 -3.83
N GLU A 35 11.40 -5.60 -3.46
CA GLU A 35 11.30 -4.76 -2.27
C GLU A 35 10.13 -5.17 -1.38
N LEU A 36 10.37 -5.15 -0.06
CA LEU A 36 9.35 -5.29 0.98
C LEU A 36 9.22 -3.95 1.73
N TRP A 37 8.03 -3.34 1.70
CA TRP A 37 7.78 -2.03 2.31
C TRP A 37 7.02 -2.22 3.62
N CYS A 38 7.67 -1.90 4.74
CA CYS A 38 7.10 -1.94 6.09
C CYS A 38 6.75 -0.52 6.55
N LEU A 39 5.47 -0.28 6.85
CA LEU A 39 4.93 1.04 7.16
C LEU A 39 3.62 0.93 7.94
N GLU A 40 3.13 2.09 8.39
CA GLU A 40 1.81 2.26 8.98
C GLU A 40 1.02 3.31 8.17
N HIS A 41 -0.31 3.26 8.18
CA HIS A 41 -1.15 4.25 7.51
C HIS A 41 -1.91 5.09 8.53
N PRO A 42 -2.15 6.39 8.25
CA PRO A 42 -3.21 7.13 8.94
C PRO A 42 -4.54 6.38 8.82
N ARG A 43 -5.47 6.64 9.76
CA ARG A 43 -6.79 5.97 9.80
C ARG A 43 -7.47 6.03 8.42
N VAL A 44 -7.84 4.87 7.89
CA VAL A 44 -8.49 4.73 6.59
C VAL A 44 -9.20 3.39 6.52
N TYR A 45 -10.40 3.35 5.92
CA TYR A 45 -11.01 2.10 5.49
C TYR A 45 -10.61 1.79 4.05
N THR A 46 -10.25 0.54 3.78
CA THR A 46 -9.96 0.09 2.42
C THR A 46 -10.96 -1.00 2.04
N GLN A 47 -11.45 -0.95 0.80
CA GLN A 47 -12.36 -1.95 0.28
C GLN A 47 -11.70 -2.66 -0.90
N GLY A 48 -11.46 -3.96 -0.75
CA GLY A 48 -11.04 -4.81 -1.87
C GLY A 48 -12.16 -4.97 -2.90
N GLN A 49 -11.90 -5.70 -3.98
CA GLN A 49 -12.86 -5.89 -5.07
C GLN A 49 -14.23 -6.47 -4.65
N ALA A 50 -14.25 -7.29 -3.61
CA ALA A 50 -15.48 -7.86 -3.04
C ALA A 50 -16.05 -7.03 -1.86
N GLY A 51 -15.42 -5.90 -1.53
CA GLY A 51 -15.86 -5.00 -0.48
C GLY A 51 -17.09 -4.23 -0.93
N LYS A 52 -18.07 -4.13 -0.04
CA LYS A 52 -19.29 -3.36 -0.26
C LYS A 52 -19.38 -2.23 0.75
N ALA A 53 -19.87 -1.07 0.33
CA ALA A 53 -20.03 0.09 1.21
C ALA A 53 -20.83 -0.24 2.48
N GLU A 54 -21.83 -1.12 2.38
CA GLU A 54 -22.67 -1.58 3.50
C GLU A 54 -21.92 -2.32 4.62
N HIS A 55 -20.68 -2.77 4.39
CA HIS A 55 -19.86 -3.40 5.42
C HIS A 55 -19.14 -2.37 6.33
N ILE A 56 -19.15 -1.08 5.96
CA ILE A 56 -18.59 -0.02 6.79
C ILE A 56 -19.70 0.49 7.72
N LEU A 57 -19.58 0.19 9.01
CA LEU A 57 -20.57 0.58 10.02
C LEU A 57 -20.05 1.80 10.80
N ALA A 58 -20.83 2.88 10.79
CA ALA A 58 -20.57 4.13 11.53
C ALA A 58 -19.13 4.67 11.38
N PRO A 59 -18.67 5.03 10.16
CA PRO A 59 -17.28 5.42 9.90
C PRO A 59 -16.84 6.74 10.56
N GLY A 60 -17.79 7.59 10.97
CA GLY A 60 -17.46 8.93 11.46
C GLY A 60 -16.74 9.74 10.38
N ASP A 61 -15.62 10.37 10.75
CA ASP A 61 -14.78 11.17 9.84
C ASP A 61 -13.62 10.35 9.23
N ILE A 62 -13.63 9.02 9.37
CA ILE A 62 -12.60 8.15 8.78
C ILE A 62 -12.89 7.99 7.28
N PRO A 63 -11.92 8.32 6.40
CA PRO A 63 -12.07 8.16 4.95
C PRO A 63 -12.30 6.71 4.51
#